data_AF-A0A934MFT4-F1
#
_entry.id   AF-A0A934MFT4-F1
#
_cell.length_a   1.000
_cell.length_b   1.000
_cell.length_c   1.000
_cell.angle_alpha   90.00
_cell.angle_beta   90.00
_cell.angle_gamma   90.00
#
_symmetry.space_group_name_H-M   'P 1'
#
loop_
_entity.id
_entity.type
_entity.pdbx_description
1 polymer ?
#
loop_
_entity_poly.entity_id
_entity_poly.type
_entity_poly.pdbx_seq_one_letter_code
_entity_poly.pdbx_strand_id
1 'polypeptide(L)' 'MTKIVSAIVLIAMAAHLIRPLGLPGLRRRGDVWKLAVVAFLVIVAVVAVRPEG' A
#
# COMPACT_ATOMS: atom_id res chain seq x y z
N MET A 1 13.91 -11.99 -5.35
CA MET A 1 13.63 -10.55 -5.52
C MET A 1 12.19 -10.19 -5.17
N THR A 2 11.16 -10.75 -5.82
CA THR A 2 9.73 -10.42 -5.55
C THR A 2 9.26 -10.71 -4.12
N LYS A 3 9.75 -11.80 -3.51
CA LYS A 3 9.33 -12.26 -2.17
C LYS A 3 9.61 -11.24 -1.05
N ILE A 4 10.69 -10.47 -1.18
CA ILE A 4 11.10 -9.48 -0.17
C ILE A 4 10.17 -8.26 -0.22
N VAL A 5 9.86 -7.79 -1.43
CA VAL A 5 8.94 -6.65 -1.64
C VAL A 5 7.54 -7.00 -1.13
N SER A 6 7.04 -8.19 -1.45
CA SER A 6 5.73 -8.65 -0.93
C SER A 6 5.71 -8.76 0.60
N ALA A 7 6.81 -9.22 1.22
CA ALA A 7 6.90 -9.32 2.67
C ALA A 7 6.87 -7.94 3.35
N ILE A 8 7.58 -6.95 2.81
CA ILE A 8 7.61 -5.58 3.34
C ILE A 8 6.21 -4.94 3.29
N VAL A 9 5.49 -5.11 2.18
CA VAL A 9 4.11 -4.59 2.03
C VAL A 9 3.16 -5.25 3.03
N LEU A 10 3.29 -6.58 3.24
CA LEU A 10 2.46 -7.31 4.19
C LEU A 10 2.72 -6.86 5.64
N ILE A 11 3.98 -6.66 6.00
CA ILE A 11 4.39 -6.17 7.33
C ILE A 11 3.89 -4.75 7.54
N ALA A 12 3.99 -3.88 6.53
CA ALA A 12 3.46 -2.52 6.60
C ALA A 12 1.93 -2.50 6.80
N MET A 13 1.18 -3.37 6.11
CA MET A 13 -0.26 -3.54 6.32
C MET A 13 -0.58 -4.09 7.73
N ALA A 14 0.16 -5.10 8.19
CA ALA A 14 -0.04 -5.69 9.52
C ALA A 14 0.27 -4.70 10.65
N ALA A 15 1.34 -3.92 10.52
CA ALA A 15 1.69 -2.84 11.45
C ALA A 15 0.59 -1.78 11.51
N HIS A 16 0.00 -1.44 10.35
CA HIS A 16 -1.12 -0.50 10.27
C HIS A 16 -2.41 -1.01 10.93
N LEU A 17 -2.65 -2.32 10.89
CA LEU A 17 -3.76 -2.97 11.58
C LEU A 17 -3.61 -2.92 13.11
N ILE A 18 -2.37 -3.02 13.60
CA ILE A 18 -2.04 -2.97 15.04
C ILE A 18 -2.07 -1.54 15.58
N ARG A 19 -1.53 -0.56 14.84
CA ARG A 19 -1.56 0.86 15.23
C ARG A 19 -1.75 1.76 13.99
N PRO A 20 -2.79 2.61 13.96
CA PRO A 20 -2.97 3.54 12.85
C PRO A 20 -1.78 4.51 12.83
N LEU A 21 -1.15 4.67 11.65
CA LEU A 21 0.05 5.51 11.47
C LEU A 21 -0.20 7.02 11.64
N GLY A 22 -1.45 7.43 11.94
CA GLY A 22 -1.78 8.82 12.26
C GLY A 22 -1.72 9.79 11.07
N LEU A 23 -1.45 9.29 9.87
CA LEU A 23 -1.46 10.07 8.63
C LEU A 23 -2.88 10.58 8.32
N PRO A 24 -3.04 11.79 7.75
CA PRO A 24 -4.34 12.33 7.38
C PRO A 24 -5.02 11.38 6.37
N GLY A 25 -6.07 10.68 6.83
CA GLY A 25 -6.80 9.67 6.06
C GLY A 25 -6.62 8.22 6.55
N LEU A 26 -5.59 7.93 7.36
CA LEU A 26 -5.29 6.62 7.98
C LEU A 26 -5.34 6.72 9.52
N ARG A 27 -6.40 7.37 10.02
CA ARG A 27 -6.58 7.67 11.45
C ARG A 27 -7.29 6.55 12.21
N ARG A 28 -8.07 5.74 11.52
CA ARG A 28 -8.81 4.62 12.12
C ARG A 28 -8.25 3.29 11.62
N ARG A 29 -8.28 2.25 12.46
CA ARG A 29 -7.89 0.89 12.05
C ARG A 29 -8.67 0.38 10.83
N GLY A 30 -9.92 0.84 10.69
CA GLY A 30 -10.76 0.55 9.53
C GLY A 30 -10.30 1.21 8.23
N ASP A 31 -9.34 2.14 8.25
CA ASP A 31 -8.79 2.80 7.06
C ASP A 31 -7.66 2.00 6.38
N VAL A 32 -7.31 0.80 6.89
CA VAL A 32 -6.29 -0.10 6.29
C VAL A 32 -6.51 -0.32 4.79
N TRP A 33 -7.76 -0.41 4.34
CA TRP A 33 -8.09 -0.61 2.92
C TRP A 33 -7.55 0.49 2.00
N LYS A 34 -7.38 1.72 2.51
CA LYS A 34 -6.83 2.85 1.74
C LYS A 34 -5.37 2.61 1.35
N LEU A 35 -4.59 1.89 2.15
CA LEU A 35 -3.23 1.50 1.77
C LEU A 35 -3.22 0.60 0.53
N ALA A 36 -4.15 -0.36 0.46
CA ALA A 36 -4.27 -1.24 -0.70
C ALA A 36 -4.70 -0.46 -1.96
N VAL A 37 -5.65 0.47 -1.82
CA VAL A 37 -6.09 1.34 -2.93
C VAL A 37 -4.95 2.24 -3.42
N VAL A 38 -4.20 2.86 -2.52
CA VAL A 38 -3.04 3.71 -2.88
C VAL A 38 -1.96 2.88 -3.57
N ALA A 39 -1.60 1.72 -3.03
CA ALA A 39 -0.61 0.84 -3.64
C ALA A 39 -1.06 0.39 -5.04
N PHE A 40 -2.34 0.06 -5.21
CA PHE A 40 -2.91 -0.30 -6.50
C PHE A 40 -2.85 0.85 -7.50
N LEU A 41 -3.22 2.08 -7.09
CA LEU A 41 -3.13 3.26 -7.94
C LEU A 41 -1.70 3.55 -8.39
N VAL A 42 -0.72 3.38 -7.51
CA VAL A 42 0.70 3.55 -7.86
C VAL A 42 1.13 2.52 -8.90
N ILE A 43 0.74 1.25 -8.75
CA ILE A 43 1.05 0.19 -9.73
C ILE A 43 0.40 0.52 -11.07
N VAL A 44 -0.89 0.89 -11.08
CA VAL A 44 -1.60 1.27 -12.31
C VAL A 44 -0.92 2.46 -12.99
N ALA A 45 -0.54 3.49 -12.23
CA ALA A 45 0.16 4.65 -12.78
C ALA A 45 1.51 4.28 -13.39
N VAL A 46 2.30 3.43 -12.71
CA VAL A 46 3.57 2.93 -13.22
C VAL A 46 3.38 2.14 -14.52
N VAL A 47 2.36 1.28 -14.58
CA VAL A 47 2.04 0.50 -15.80
C VAL A 47 1.54 1.41 -16.91
N ALA A 48 0.68 2.39 -16.61
CA ALA A 48 0.10 3.30 -17.59
C ALA A 48 1.14 4.26 -18.20
N VAL A 49 2.15 4.65 -17.42
CA VAL A 49 3.25 5.52 -17.89
C VAL A 49 4.36 4.70 -18.57
N ARG A 50 4.34 3.37 -18.45
CA ARG A 50 5.32 2.51 -19.10
C ARG A 50 5.23 2.69 -20.62
N PRO A 51 6.29 3.19 -21.28
CA PRO A 51 6.26 3.57 -22.69
C PRO A 51 6.25 2.37 -23.66
N GLU A 52 5.97 1.17 -23.17
CA GLU A 52 6.24 -0.11 -23.84
C GLU A 52 4.99 -0.99 -23.93
N GLY A 53 3.81 -0.43 -23.63
CA GLY A 53 2.50 -1.07 -23.76
C GLY A 53 1.80 -0.78 -25.08
#